data_AF-A0A139D3P8-F1
#
_entry.id   AF-A0A139D3P8-F1
#
_cell.length_a   1.000
_cell.length_b   1.000
_cell.length_c   1.000
_cell.angle_alpha   90.00
_cell.angle_beta   90.00
_cell.angle_gamma   90.00
#
_symmetry.space_group_name_H-M   'P 1'
#
loop_
_entity.id
_entity.type
_entity.pdbx_description
1 polymer ?
#
loop_
_entity_poly.entity_id
_entity_poly.type
_entity_poly.pdbx_seq_one_letter_code
_entity_poly.pdbx_strand_id
1 'polypeptide(L)' 'ADAVVTAGNANEVINLPPMKKVIGHQNFADVIAGGFDGSLEDDGSISVEIQAITGSTNELGFNNLTARTY' A
#
# COMPACT_ATOMS: atom_id res chain seq x y z
N ALA A 1 19.60 9.10 -20.74
CA ALA A 1 18.25 9.55 -20.38
C ALA A 1 18.31 11.07 -20.25
N ASP A 2 17.56 11.80 -21.07
CA ASP A 2 17.59 13.27 -21.08
C ASP A 2 16.64 13.90 -20.04
N ALA A 3 15.78 13.07 -19.41
CA ALA A 3 15.01 13.39 -18.22
C ALA A 3 14.76 12.13 -17.38
N VAL A 4 14.73 12.31 -16.05
CA VAL A 4 14.27 11.30 -15.08
C VAL A 4 13.04 11.87 -14.40
N VAL A 5 11.93 11.14 -14.43
CA VAL A 5 10.69 11.49 -13.75
C VAL A 5 10.48 10.48 -12.63
N THR A 6 10.29 10.97 -11.40
CA THR A 6 9.91 10.14 -10.25
C THR A 6 8.41 10.25 -9.99
N ALA A 7 7.76 9.13 -9.69
CA ALA A 7 6.34 9.09 -9.31
C ALA A 7 6.11 9.27 -7.80
N GLY A 8 7.17 9.59 -7.04
CA GLY A 8 7.13 9.72 -5.58
C GLY A 8 7.85 8.60 -4.85
N ASN A 9 7.82 8.64 -3.52
CA ASN A 9 8.41 7.62 -2.64
C ASN A 9 7.38 6.52 -2.33
N ALA A 10 7.73 5.27 -2.62
CA ALA A 10 6.90 4.10 -2.31
C ALA A 10 7.18 3.53 -0.91
N ASN A 11 8.29 3.92 -0.29
CA ASN A 11 8.85 3.33 0.93
C ASN A 11 8.61 4.18 2.19
N GLU A 12 7.74 5.19 2.12
CA GLU A 12 7.39 5.97 3.30
C GLU A 12 6.60 5.09 4.27
N VAL A 13 7.10 4.92 5.50
CA VAL A 13 6.42 4.16 6.55
C VAL A 13 5.26 4.98 7.11
N ILE A 14 4.09 4.38 7.18
CA ILE A 14 2.87 4.95 7.70
C ILE A 14 2.29 4.02 8.78
N ASN A 15 1.61 4.64 9.75
CA ASN A 15 0.91 3.91 10.81
C ASN A 15 -0.60 4.06 10.60
N LEU A 16 -1.26 2.92 10.43
CA LEU A 16 -2.71 2.82 10.39
C LEU A 16 -3.20 2.46 11.81
N PRO A 17 -4.09 3.26 12.41
CA PRO A 17 -4.60 2.97 13.75
C PRO A 17 -5.50 1.72 13.74
N PRO A 18 -5.72 1.09 14.90
CA PRO A 18 -6.63 -0.04 15.02
C PRO A 18 -8.05 0.34 14.57
N MET A 19 -8.67 -0.50 13.75
CA MET A 19 -9.99 -0.24 13.18
C MET A 19 -11.08 -1.01 13.92
N LYS A 20 -12.22 -0.36 14.20
CA LYS A 20 -13.39 -1.00 14.83
C LYS A 20 -13.98 -2.16 14.00
N LYS A 21 -13.78 -2.12 12.69
CA LYS A 21 -14.25 -3.12 11.74
C LYS A 21 -13.13 -3.45 10.77
N VAL A 22 -12.87 -4.74 10.64
CA VAL A 22 -11.86 -5.31 9.74
C VAL A 22 -12.57 -6.08 8.65
N ILE A 23 -12.12 -5.92 7.41
CA ILE A 23 -12.63 -6.69 6.26
C ILE A 23 -11.43 -7.44 5.67
N GLY A 24 -11.53 -8.77 5.59
CA GLY A 24 -10.42 -9.62 5.16
C GLY A 24 -9.55 -10.09 6.32
N HIS A 25 -8.29 -10.41 6.04
CA HIS A 25 -7.35 -11.01 6.99
C HIS A 25 -6.14 -10.10 7.20
N GLN A 26 -5.97 -9.57 8.41
CA GLN A 26 -4.92 -8.60 8.74
C GLN A 26 -3.52 -9.22 8.81
N ASN A 27 -3.42 -10.52 9.10
CA ASN A 27 -2.13 -11.21 9.25
C ASN A 27 -1.27 -11.17 7.97
N PHE A 28 -1.84 -10.82 6.82
CA PHE A 28 -1.08 -10.62 5.60
C PHE A 28 -0.33 -9.27 5.56
N ALA A 29 -0.58 -8.37 6.51
CA ALA A 29 0.15 -7.11 6.62
C ALA A 29 1.66 -7.32 6.79
N ASP A 30 2.10 -8.45 7.35
CA ASP A 30 3.53 -8.75 7.54
C ASP A 30 4.24 -9.26 6.28
N VAL A 31 3.48 -9.70 5.28
CA VAL A 31 4.02 -10.40 4.09
C VAL A 31 3.60 -9.77 2.76
N ILE A 32 2.65 -8.85 2.78
CA ILE A 32 2.24 -8.09 1.59
C ILE A 32 3.37 -7.16 1.15
N ALA A 33 3.39 -6.76 -0.13
CA ALA A 33 4.30 -5.72 -0.59
C ALA A 33 4.09 -4.42 0.21
N GLY A 34 5.17 -3.86 0.77
CA GLY A 34 5.14 -2.74 1.72
C GLY A 34 4.99 -3.15 3.18
N GLY A 35 4.71 -4.41 3.45
CA GLY A 35 4.75 -5.02 4.78
C GLY A 35 6.08 -5.65 5.13
N PHE A 36 6.28 -5.89 6.42
CA PHE A 36 7.46 -6.56 6.98
C PHE A 36 7.10 -7.27 8.30
N ASP A 37 8.01 -8.11 8.81
CA ASP A 37 7.80 -8.80 10.08
C ASP A 37 7.55 -7.80 11.22
N GLY A 38 6.41 -7.93 11.91
CA GLY A 38 5.94 -6.96 12.90
C GLY A 38 5.17 -5.76 12.33
N SER A 39 4.71 -5.81 11.08
CA SER A 39 3.82 -4.80 10.53
C SER A 39 2.45 -4.79 11.22
N LEU A 40 1.90 -5.94 11.61
CA LEU A 40 0.69 -6.04 12.44
C LEU A 40 1.07 -6.06 13.92
N GLU A 41 0.69 -5.02 14.64
CA GLU A 41 0.94 -4.89 16.08
C GLU A 41 -0.13 -5.62 16.91
N ASP A 42 0.21 -5.96 18.16
CA ASP A 42 -0.69 -6.66 19.10
C ASP A 42 -2.00 -5.91 19.38
N ASP A 43 -1.99 -4.57 19.26
CA ASP A 43 -3.17 -3.72 19.43
C ASP A 43 -4.05 -3.63 18.17
N GLY A 44 -3.64 -4.27 17.07
CA GLY A 44 -4.31 -4.27 15.77
C GLY A 44 -4.00 -3.05 14.90
N SER A 45 -3.06 -2.20 15.30
CA SER A 45 -2.49 -1.17 14.44
C SER A 45 -1.53 -1.79 13.41
N ILE A 46 -1.32 -1.09 12.30
CA ILE A 46 -0.51 -1.59 11.20
C ILE A 46 0.56 -0.56 10.81
N SER A 47 1.82 -0.94 10.89
CA SER A 47 2.99 -0.17 10.45
C SER A 47 3.50 -0.73 9.13
N VAL A 48 3.25 -0.03 8.02
CA VAL A 48 3.58 -0.50 6.65
C VAL A 48 4.10 0.66 5.81
N GLU A 49 4.79 0.38 4.73
CA GLU A 49 5.09 1.37 3.71
C GLU A 49 3.83 1.75 2.92
N ILE A 50 3.76 2.99 2.42
CA ILE A 50 2.60 3.52 1.69
C ILE A 50 2.24 2.69 0.45
N GLN A 51 3.20 1.94 -0.11
CA GLN A 51 2.94 1.00 -1.20
C GLN A 51 1.97 -0.15 -0.84
N ALA A 52 1.82 -0.49 0.44
CA ALA A 52 0.81 -1.44 0.88
C ALA A 52 -0.62 -0.94 0.60
N ILE A 53 -0.83 0.39 0.54
CA ILE A 53 -2.11 1.00 0.15
C ILE A 53 -2.17 1.19 -1.36
N THR A 54 -1.16 1.80 -1.97
CA THR A 54 -1.22 2.13 -3.40
C THR A 54 -1.19 0.88 -4.29
N GLY A 55 -0.52 -0.19 -3.83
CA GLY A 55 -0.52 -1.50 -4.48
C GLY A 55 -1.71 -2.39 -4.10
N SER A 56 -2.53 -1.99 -3.12
CA SER A 56 -3.75 -2.73 -2.76
C SER A 56 -4.86 -2.62 -3.80
N THR A 57 -4.70 -1.73 -4.79
CA THR A 57 -5.53 -1.78 -5.99
C THR A 57 -5.11 -3.01 -6.77
N ASN A 58 -5.88 -4.10 -6.65
CA ASN A 58 -5.96 -4.96 -7.81
C ASN A 58 -6.44 -4.05 -8.95
N GLU A 59 -5.76 -4.06 -10.08
CA GLU A 59 -6.01 -3.15 -11.20
C GLU A 59 -7.38 -3.41 -11.89
N LEU A 60 -8.31 -4.11 -11.23
CA LEU A 60 -9.67 -4.34 -11.71
C LEU A 60 -10.61 -3.15 -11.40
N GLY A 61 -10.06 -2.02 -10.95
CA GLY A 61 -10.81 -0.77 -10.80
C GLY A 61 -11.05 -0.07 -12.14
N PHE A 62 -12.28 0.36 -12.39
CA PHE A 62 -12.60 1.26 -13.50
C PHE A 62 -12.10 2.67 -13.19
N ASN A 63 -11.04 3.10 -13.86
CA ASN A 63 -10.50 4.46 -13.75
C ASN A 63 -10.92 5.29 -14.98
N ASN A 64 -11.26 6.57 -14.76
CA ASN A 64 -11.55 7.51 -15.85
C ASN A 64 -10.29 8.07 -16.53
N LEU A 65 -9.11 7.73 -16.01
CA LEU A 65 -7.81 8.15 -16.53
C LEU A 65 -7.10 6.94 -17.14
N THR A 66 -6.58 7.12 -18.35
CA THR A 66 -5.83 6.08 -19.10
C THR A 66 -4.63 6.72 -19.80
N ALA A 67 -3.55 5.96 -19.97
CA ALA A 67 -2.41 6.39 -20.76
C ALA A 67 -2.70 6.17 -22.25
N ARG A 68 -2.50 7.21 -23.08
CA ARG A 68 -2.53 7.09 -24.54
C ARG A 68 -1.10 7.17 -25.06
N THR A 69 -0.66 6.15 -25.79
CA THR A 69 0.61 6.17 -26.51
C THR A 69 0.44 6.95 -27.83
N TYR A 70 1.52 7.56 -28.32
CA TYR A 70 1.59 8.15 -29.66
C TYR A 70 2.16 7.14 -30.67
#